data_AF-A0AAN9A3H3-F1
#
_entry.id   AF-A0AAN9A3H3-F1
#
_cell.length_a   1.000
_cell.length_b   1.000
_cell.length_c   1.000
_cell.angle_alpha   90.00
_cell.angle_beta   90.00
_cell.angle_gamma   90.00
#
_symmetry.space_group_name_H-M   'P 1'
#
loop_
_entity.id
_entity.type
_entity.pdbx_description
1 polymer ?
#
loop_
_entity_poly.entity_id
_entity_poly.type
_entity_poly.pdbx_seq_one_letter_code
_entity_poly.pdbx_strand_id
1 'polypeptide(L)'
;MKDDIEQQYRKILHLSWVEEPVFNGEIPKDAVSFWSGVLQYKNAAGNRPFEDLGEYAMACLTTSTSSAVVERILSSVTCVKTTLRNWLSSTMLDALTLICVHLQLKGKCCRDFEVTPHMLDLFKSANMYEKEGPDGENEPDIVAFMNTD
;
A
#
# COMPACT_ATOMS: atom_id res chain seq x y z
N MET A 1 -26.60 7.28 -3.75
CA MET A 1 -25.20 7.30 -3.28
C MET A 1 -24.40 8.45 -3.91
N LYS A 2 -24.34 8.60 -5.24
CA LYS A 2 -23.67 9.77 -5.88
C LYS A 2 -24.25 11.14 -5.46
N ASP A 3 -25.58 11.23 -5.38
CA ASP A 3 -26.26 12.49 -5.03
C ASP A 3 -25.97 12.98 -3.60
N ASP A 4 -25.57 12.09 -2.70
CA ASP A 4 -25.29 12.44 -1.31
C ASP A 4 -23.92 13.11 -1.16
N ILE A 5 -22.90 12.55 -1.82
CA ILE A 5 -21.54 13.12 -1.84
C ILE A 5 -21.53 14.50 -2.49
N GLU A 6 -22.29 14.71 -3.58
CA GLU A 6 -22.37 16.03 -4.22
C GLU A 6 -23.04 17.07 -3.31
N GLN A 7 -24.08 16.68 -2.58
CA GLN A 7 -24.74 17.56 -1.62
C GLN A 7 -23.80 17.91 -0.45
N GLN A 8 -23.05 16.93 0.05
CA GLN A 8 -22.01 17.14 1.06
C GLN A 8 -20.93 18.09 0.56
N TYR A 9 -20.49 17.93 -0.70
CA TYR A 9 -19.49 18.80 -1.33
C TYR A 9 -20.01 20.23 -1.48
N ARG A 10 -21.27 20.44 -1.88
CA ARG A 10 -21.84 21.79 -1.93
C ARG A 10 -21.91 22.44 -0.54
N LYS A 11 -22.27 21.68 0.48
CA LYS A 11 -22.34 22.16 1.88
C LYS A 11 -20.97 22.52 2.45
N ILE A 12 -19.90 21.80 2.06
CA ILE A 12 -18.53 22.04 2.53
C ILE A 12 -18.04 23.46 2.20
N LEU A 13 -18.50 24.01 1.06
CA LEU A 13 -18.10 25.32 0.56
C LEU A 13 -18.75 26.48 1.32
N HIS A 14 -19.84 26.21 2.03
CA HIS A 14 -20.58 27.21 2.79
C HIS A 14 -20.13 27.32 4.26
N LEU A 15 -19.18 26.48 4.69
CA LEU A 15 -18.62 26.49 6.04
C LEU A 15 -17.30 27.27 6.10
N SER A 16 -17.18 28.12 7.12
CA SER A 16 -15.94 28.80 7.47
C SER A 16 -15.04 27.87 8.27
N TRP A 17 -14.19 27.10 7.59
CA TRP A 17 -13.27 26.14 8.22
C TRP A 17 -12.25 26.78 9.17
N VAL A 18 -12.06 28.09 9.10
CA VAL A 18 -11.19 28.86 10.00
C VAL A 18 -11.78 28.96 11.41
N GLU A 19 -13.11 29.03 11.51
CA GLU A 19 -13.82 29.20 12.78
C GLU A 19 -14.07 27.87 13.49
N GLU A 20 -13.96 26.76 12.75
CA GLU A 20 -14.24 25.43 13.29
C GLU A 20 -13.10 24.92 14.18
N PRO A 21 -13.44 24.30 15.33
CA PRO A 21 -12.46 23.85 16.32
C PRO A 21 -11.54 22.73 15.80
N VAL A 22 -11.87 22.13 14.66
CA VAL A 22 -11.10 21.06 14.03
C VAL A 22 -9.74 21.54 13.53
N PHE A 23 -9.64 22.80 13.12
CA PHE A 23 -8.43 23.36 12.51
C PHE A 23 -7.74 24.42 13.38
N ASN A 24 -8.22 24.69 14.60
CA ASN A 24 -7.61 25.63 15.54
C ASN A 24 -7.25 27.01 14.93
N GLY A 25 -8.05 27.50 13.98
CA GLY A 25 -7.83 28.79 13.32
C GLY A 25 -6.86 28.79 12.14
N GLU A 26 -6.19 27.67 11.81
CA GLU A 26 -5.28 27.59 10.66
C GLU A 26 -5.63 26.39 9.76
N ILE A 27 -6.00 26.69 8.51
CA ILE A 27 -6.31 25.65 7.52
C ILE A 27 -5.00 24.98 7.07
N PRO A 28 -4.86 23.65 7.20
CA PRO A 28 -3.69 22.94 6.71
C PRO A 28 -3.51 23.12 5.19
N LYS A 29 -2.28 23.39 4.75
CA LYS A 29 -1.93 23.45 3.32
C LYS A 29 -1.84 22.07 2.67
N ASP A 30 -1.69 21.03 3.49
CA ASP A 30 -1.59 19.64 3.06
C ASP A 30 -2.99 19.02 2.90
N ALA A 31 -3.22 18.36 1.77
CA ALA A 31 -4.51 17.79 1.43
C ALA A 31 -4.90 16.66 2.40
N VAL A 32 -3.95 15.80 2.81
CA VAL A 32 -4.23 14.69 3.74
C VAL A 32 -4.67 15.23 5.09
N SER A 33 -3.95 16.23 5.59
CA SER A 33 -4.24 16.88 6.87
C SER A 33 -5.61 17.58 6.84
N PHE A 34 -5.93 18.29 5.76
CA PHE A 34 -7.23 18.92 5.59
C PHE A 34 -8.38 17.90 5.57
N TRP A 35 -8.33 16.89 4.69
CA TRP A 35 -9.39 15.89 4.57
C TRP A 35 -9.52 15.00 5.81
N SER A 36 -8.42 14.77 6.54
CA SER A 36 -8.47 14.09 7.84
C SER A 36 -9.22 14.89 8.91
N GLY A 37 -9.16 16.23 8.86
CA GLY A 37 -9.93 17.12 9.72
C GLY A 37 -11.41 17.11 9.33
N VAL A 38 -11.71 17.23 8.04
CA VAL A 38 -13.09 17.17 7.52
C VAL A 38 -13.79 15.85 7.93
N LEU A 39 -13.08 14.72 7.88
CA LEU A 39 -13.61 13.42 8.32
C LEU A 39 -13.91 13.37 9.83
N GLN A 40 -13.11 14.09 10.64
CA GLN A 40 -13.27 14.15 12.08
C GLN A 40 -14.30 15.20 12.54
N TYR A 41 -14.69 16.12 11.65
CA TYR A 41 -15.63 17.18 11.94
C TYR A 41 -16.99 16.62 12.39
N LYS A 42 -17.49 17.16 13.50
CA LYS A 42 -18.82 16.88 14.04
C LYS A 42 -19.59 18.19 14.14
N ASN A 43 -20.84 18.16 13.70
CA ASN A 43 -21.74 19.29 13.86
C ASN A 43 -22.18 19.45 15.33
N ALA A 44 -22.92 20.52 15.62
CA ALA A 44 -23.47 20.79 16.96
C ALA A 44 -24.39 19.67 17.50
N ALA A 45 -24.92 18.81 16.63
CA ALA A 45 -25.72 17.64 17.00
C ALA A 45 -24.87 16.36 17.21
N GLY A 46 -23.54 16.43 17.07
CA GLY A 46 -22.62 15.31 17.21
C GLY A 46 -22.51 14.39 15.98
N ASN A 47 -23.24 14.69 14.90
CA ASN A 47 -23.22 13.91 13.67
C ASN A 47 -22.06 14.34 12.76
N ARG A 48 -21.62 13.44 11.88
CA ARG A 48 -20.60 13.69 10.86
C ARG A 48 -21.25 13.94 9.50
N PRO A 49 -21.54 15.19 9.13
CA PRO A 49 -22.25 15.49 7.89
C PRO A 49 -21.41 15.30 6.62
N PHE A 50 -20.10 15.08 6.75
CA PHE A 50 -19.15 14.94 5.63
C PHE A 50 -18.42 13.59 5.66
N GLU A 51 -18.99 12.57 6.30
CA GLU A 51 -18.35 11.26 6.45
C GLU A 51 -18.08 10.62 5.08
N ASP A 52 -19.11 10.49 4.22
CA ASP A 52 -18.96 9.86 2.90
C ASP A 52 -18.01 10.65 1.99
N LEU A 53 -18.09 11.98 2.02
CA LEU A 53 -17.19 12.84 1.26
C LEU A 53 -15.75 12.75 1.76
N GLY A 54 -15.55 12.73 3.08
CA GLY A 54 -14.23 12.61 3.71
C GLY A 54 -13.59 11.25 3.40
N GLU A 55 -14.35 10.16 3.51
CA GLU A 55 -13.89 8.82 3.13
C GLU A 55 -13.54 8.73 1.65
N TYR A 56 -14.39 9.29 0.78
CA TYR A 56 -14.13 9.33 -0.65
C TYR A 56 -12.84 10.10 -0.98
N ALA A 57 -12.66 11.29 -0.39
CA ALA A 57 -11.45 12.09 -0.59
C ALA A 57 -10.19 11.36 -0.08
N MET A 58 -10.27 10.71 1.08
CA MET A 58 -9.16 9.89 1.61
C MET A 58 -8.86 8.68 0.72
N ALA A 59 -9.87 8.04 0.15
CA ALA A 59 -9.68 6.96 -0.82
C ALA A 59 -8.99 7.46 -2.11
N CYS A 60 -9.38 8.65 -2.60
CA CYS A 60 -8.70 9.27 -3.74
C CYS A 60 -7.25 9.66 -3.44
N LEU A 61 -6.94 10.12 -2.22
CA LEU A 61 -5.59 10.48 -1.82
C LEU A 61 -4.67 9.26 -1.56
N THR A 62 -5.23 8.15 -1.12
CA THR A 62 -4.50 6.88 -0.95
C THR A 62 -4.31 6.14 -2.27
N THR A 63 -5.16 6.40 -3.25
CA THR A 63 -4.98 5.89 -4.60
C THR A 63 -3.76 6.57 -5.23
N SER A 64 -2.70 5.81 -5.48
CA SER A 64 -1.51 6.33 -6.16
C SER A 64 -1.87 6.77 -7.58
N THR A 65 -2.02 8.07 -7.80
CA THR A 65 -2.33 8.64 -9.13
C THR A 65 -1.12 8.73 -10.05
N SER A 66 0.09 8.50 -9.52
CA SER A 66 1.36 8.63 -10.26
C SER A 66 2.00 7.28 -10.54
N SER A 67 2.40 7.06 -11.81
CA SER A 67 3.20 5.91 -12.23
C SER A 67 4.54 5.82 -11.49
N ALA A 68 5.05 6.92 -10.94
CA ALA A 68 6.32 6.96 -10.22
C ALA A 68 6.36 6.03 -8.99
N VAL A 69 5.21 5.79 -8.34
CA VAL A 69 5.14 4.83 -7.22
C VAL A 69 5.29 3.41 -7.74
N VAL A 70 4.63 3.08 -8.85
CA VAL A 70 4.74 1.78 -9.51
C VAL A 70 6.17 1.58 -10.03
N GLU A 71 6.76 2.60 -10.66
CA GLU A 71 8.15 2.58 -11.14
C GLU A 71 9.16 2.39 -9.99
N ARG A 72 8.91 2.98 -8.81
CA ARG A 72 9.76 2.76 -7.62
C ARG A 72 9.68 1.32 -7.12
N ILE A 73 8.47 0.71 -7.14
CA ILE A 73 8.29 -0.70 -6.79
C ILE A 73 8.98 -1.58 -7.83
N LEU A 74 8.78 -1.32 -9.13
CA LEU A 74 9.44 -2.05 -10.23
C LEU A 74 10.96 -1.91 -10.21
N SER A 75 11.48 -0.75 -9.81
CA SER A 75 12.92 -0.55 -9.57
C SER A 75 13.41 -1.43 -8.42
N SER A 76 12.64 -1.55 -7.33
CA SER A 76 12.95 -2.46 -6.22
C SER A 76 12.91 -3.93 -6.65
N VAL A 77 11.94 -4.33 -7.47
CA VAL A 77 11.87 -5.67 -8.09
C VAL A 77 13.10 -5.93 -8.96
N THR A 78 13.50 -4.95 -9.76
CA THR A 78 14.70 -5.02 -10.62
C THR A 78 15.98 -5.12 -9.80
N CYS A 79 16.05 -4.43 -8.65
CA CYS A 79 17.18 -4.55 -7.72
C CYS A 79 17.28 -5.96 -7.12
N VAL A 80 16.15 -6.61 -6.82
CA VAL A 80 16.13 -8.01 -6.34
C VAL A 80 16.50 -8.97 -7.48
N LYS A 81 15.96 -8.73 -8.69
CA LYS A 81 16.25 -9.49 -9.91
C LYS A 81 17.56 -9.04 -10.56
N THR A 82 18.68 -9.34 -9.90
CA THR A 82 20.00 -9.19 -10.51
C THR A 82 20.24 -10.30 -11.55
N THR A 83 21.13 -10.07 -12.53
CA THR A 83 21.47 -11.05 -13.58
C THR A 83 21.98 -12.39 -13.04
N LEU A 84 22.55 -12.42 -11.82
CA LEU A 84 22.98 -13.63 -11.11
C LEU A 84 21.85 -14.35 -10.35
N ARG A 85 20.70 -13.70 -10.14
CA ARG A 85 19.53 -14.20 -9.39
C ARG A 85 18.27 -14.22 -10.26
N ASN A 86 18.42 -14.49 -11.55
CA ASN A 86 17.29 -14.44 -12.50
C ASN A 86 16.31 -15.63 -12.35
N TRP A 87 16.71 -16.68 -11.61
CA TRP A 87 15.94 -17.89 -11.29
C TRP A 87 15.38 -17.84 -9.86
N LEU A 88 14.63 -16.79 -9.53
CA LEU A 88 13.81 -16.76 -8.32
C LEU A 88 12.38 -17.15 -8.70
N SER A 89 11.75 -18.03 -7.93
CA SER A 89 10.32 -18.28 -8.06
C SER A 89 9.55 -16.98 -7.81
N SER A 90 8.37 -16.84 -8.43
CA SER A 90 7.50 -15.68 -8.25
C SER A 90 7.21 -15.42 -6.76
N THR A 91 6.88 -16.47 -6.01
CA THR A 91 6.63 -16.40 -4.56
C THR A 91 7.82 -15.82 -3.79
N MET A 92 9.05 -16.23 -4.13
CA MET A 92 10.26 -15.75 -3.47
C MET A 92 10.55 -14.28 -3.84
N LEU A 93 10.32 -13.91 -5.10
CA LEU A 93 10.48 -12.54 -5.57
C LEU A 93 9.49 -11.60 -4.87
N ASP A 94 8.24 -12.01 -4.73
CA ASP A 94 7.20 -11.25 -4.03
C ASP A 94 7.54 -11.06 -2.54
N ALA A 95 7.97 -12.13 -1.87
CA ALA A 95 8.39 -12.05 -0.47
C ALA A 95 9.58 -11.10 -0.27
N LEU A 96 10.62 -11.22 -1.12
CA LEU A 96 11.81 -10.37 -1.04
C LEU A 96 11.49 -8.90 -1.32
N THR A 97 10.67 -8.63 -2.34
CA THR A 97 10.28 -7.26 -2.69
C THR A 97 9.45 -6.63 -1.58
N LEU A 98 8.53 -7.37 -0.95
CA LEU A 98 7.78 -6.92 0.20
C LEU A 98 8.70 -6.55 1.39
N ILE A 99 9.68 -7.40 1.69
CA ILE A 99 10.67 -7.14 2.75
C ILE A 99 11.48 -5.88 2.42
N CYS A 100 11.95 -5.73 1.18
CA CYS A 100 12.69 -4.54 0.75
C CYS A 100 11.87 -3.27 0.90
N VAL A 101 10.61 -3.25 0.42
CA VAL A 101 9.71 -2.10 0.55
C VAL A 101 9.44 -1.79 2.01
N HIS A 102 9.19 -2.82 2.84
CA HIS A 102 8.97 -2.64 4.27
C HIS A 102 10.15 -1.99 4.99
N LEU A 103 11.38 -2.42 4.68
CA LEU A 103 12.60 -1.85 5.25
C LEU A 103 12.83 -0.42 4.76
N GLN A 104 12.59 -0.13 3.48
CA GLN A 104 12.67 1.21 2.91
C GLN A 104 11.69 2.18 3.58
N LEU A 105 10.43 1.77 3.78
CA LEU A 105 9.42 2.58 4.48
C LEU A 105 9.80 2.90 5.92
N LYS A 106 10.51 1.98 6.59
CA LYS A 106 11.03 2.18 7.95
C LYS A 106 12.37 2.92 7.99
N GLY A 107 12.95 3.27 6.83
CA GLY A 107 14.26 3.90 6.74
C GLY A 107 15.40 3.03 7.29
N LYS A 108 15.23 1.71 7.34
CA LYS A 108 16.21 0.75 7.89
C LYS A 108 16.89 -0.03 6.78
N CYS A 109 18.16 -0.37 6.98
CA CYS A 109 18.88 -1.27 6.10
C CYS A 109 18.79 -2.72 6.63
N CYS A 110 19.14 -3.72 5.81
CA CYS A 110 19.23 -5.12 6.23
C CYS A 110 20.17 -5.34 7.43
N ARG A 111 21.10 -4.41 7.67
CA ARG A 111 22.02 -4.41 8.82
C ARG A 111 21.33 -4.08 10.14
N ASP A 112 20.25 -3.30 10.09
CA ASP A 112 19.52 -2.80 11.26
C ASP A 112 18.26 -3.63 11.54
N PHE A 113 18.08 -4.73 10.80
CA PHE A 113 16.96 -5.63 10.97
C PHE A 113 17.19 -6.55 12.16
N GLU A 114 16.38 -6.39 13.19
CA GLU A 114 16.38 -7.25 14.37
C GLU A 114 15.31 -8.32 14.23
N VAL A 115 15.74 -9.58 14.31
CA VAL A 115 14.86 -10.74 14.20
C VAL A 115 14.02 -10.86 15.47
N THR A 116 12.70 -10.93 15.33
CA THR A 116 11.82 -11.14 16.48
C THR A 116 11.89 -12.60 16.97
N PRO A 117 11.67 -12.86 18.28
CA PRO A 117 11.63 -14.23 18.80
C PRO A 117 10.61 -15.13 18.08
N HIS A 118 9.50 -14.55 17.62
CA HIS A 118 8.49 -15.26 16.84
C HIS A 118 9.01 -15.71 15.46
N MET A 119 9.80 -14.88 14.76
CA MET A 119 10.45 -15.27 13.50
C MET A 119 11.44 -16.42 13.71
N LEU A 120 12.16 -16.43 14.83
CA LEU A 120 13.06 -17.53 15.18
C LEU A 120 12.32 -18.83 15.49
N ASP A 121 11.12 -18.73 16.08
CA ASP A 121 10.27 -19.89 16.35
C ASP A 121 9.71 -20.49 15.05
N LEU A 122 9.23 -19.63 14.14
CA LEU A 122 8.81 -20.04 12.79
C LEU A 122 9.95 -20.65 11.96
N PHE A 123 11.19 -20.22 12.20
CA PHE A 123 12.36 -20.81 11.54
C PHE A 123 12.71 -22.21 12.09
N LYS A 124 12.31 -22.52 13.32
CA LYS A 124 12.54 -23.82 13.98
C LYS A 124 11.44 -24.83 13.69
N SER A 125 10.26 -24.38 13.25
CA SER A 125 9.13 -25.28 12.98
C SER A 125 9.36 -26.11 11.73
N ALA A 126 8.59 -27.20 11.60
CA ALA A 126 8.64 -28.11 10.45
C ALA A 126 8.39 -27.39 9.10
N ASN A 127 7.87 -26.17 9.12
CA ASN A 127 7.56 -25.33 7.95
C ASN A 127 8.76 -25.02 7.04
N MET A 128 10.00 -25.03 7.54
CA MET A 128 11.19 -24.78 6.70
C MET A 128 11.73 -26.04 6.01
N TYR A 129 11.39 -27.22 6.52
CA TYR A 129 12.00 -28.49 6.09
C TYR A 129 10.97 -29.57 5.69
N GLU A 130 9.67 -29.30 5.83
CA GLU A 130 8.63 -30.09 5.19
C GLU A 130 8.77 -29.91 3.68
N LYS A 131 9.19 -30.97 3.00
CA LYS A 131 9.19 -31.06 1.55
C LYS A 131 7.78 -30.77 1.06
N GLU A 132 7.59 -29.64 0.39
CA GLU A 132 6.54 -29.59 -0.61
C GLU A 132 6.81 -30.74 -1.60
N GLY A 133 5.78 -31.55 -1.84
CA GLY A 133 5.81 -32.58 -2.89
C GLY A 133 6.17 -31.92 -4.22
N PRO A 134 6.58 -32.70 -5.24
CA PRO A 134 7.16 -32.16 -6.45
C PRO A 134 6.30 -31.03 -7.00
N ASP A 135 6.89 -29.84 -7.04
CA ASP A 135 6.39 -28.69 -7.78
C ASP A 135 6.13 -29.19 -9.20
N GLY A 136 4.86 -29.49 -9.46
CA GLY A 136 4.40 -29.87 -10.77
C GLY A 136 4.55 -28.66 -11.66
N GLU A 137 5.70 -28.60 -12.33
CA GLU A 137 5.94 -27.85 -13.55
C GLU A 137 4.85 -28.24 -14.55
N ASN A 138 3.70 -27.57 -14.49
CA ASN A 138 2.88 -27.34 -15.67
C ASN A 138 3.36 -26.03 -16.29
N GLU A 139 4.62 -26.02 -16.72
CA GLU A 139 5.07 -25.09 -17.75
C GLU A 139 4.59 -25.69 -19.08
N PRO A 140 3.74 -25.02 -19.88
CA PRO A 140 3.47 -25.49 -21.22
C PRO A 140 4.79 -25.44 -21.99
N ASP A 141 5.23 -26.61 -22.45
CA ASP A 141 6.40 -26.87 -23.29
C ASP A 141 6.66 -25.76 -24.32
N ILE A 142 7.49 -24.76 -23.98
CA ILE A 142 7.92 -23.71 -24.92
C ILE A 142 8.93 -24.28 -25.93
N VAL A 143 9.41 -25.51 -25.71
CA VAL A 143 10.34 -26.21 -26.62
C VAL A 143 9.62 -26.81 -27.84
N ALA A 144 8.29 -26.88 -27.84
CA ALA A 144 7.51 -27.32 -29.00
C ALA A 144 7.32 -26.23 -30.09
N PHE A 145 7.63 -24.95 -29.79
CA PHE A 145 7.47 -23.85 -30.75
C PHE A 145 8.73 -23.51 -31.57
N MET A 146 9.86 -24.16 -31.28
CA MET A 146 11.13 -23.91 -31.99
C MET A 146 11.63 -25.10 -32.83
N ASN A 147 10.87 -26.19 -32.92
CA ASN A 147 11.19 -27.32 -33.80
C ASN A 147 9.99 -27.69 -34.68
N THR A 148 9.68 -26.81 -35.62
CA THR A 148 8.97 -27.18 -36.84
C THR A 148 9.56 -26.35 -37.97
N ASP A 149 10.45 -27.01 -38.72
CA ASP A 149 10.66 -26.73 -40.14
C ASP A 149 9.35 -26.99 -40.91
#